data_AF-A0ABD5RR83-F1
#
_entry.id   AF-A0ABD5RR83-F1
#
_cell.length_a   1.000
_cell.length_b   1.000
_cell.length_c   1.000
_cell.angle_alpha   90.00
_cell.angle_beta   90.00
_cell.angle_gamma   90.00
#
_symmetry.space_group_name_H-M   'P 1'
#
loop_
_entity.id
_entity.type
_entity.pdbx_description
1 polymer ?
#
loop_
_entity_poly.entity_id
_entity_poly.type
_entity_poly.pdbx_seq_one_letter_code
_entity_poly.pdbx_strand_id
1 'polypeptide(L)'
;MRFSGRELRDLTVAWLALGLAFTFFLDNGLATGLLRGEFPVGEAARTFVLSLLTVGVGFLLHELAHKVVAIRFGQVAEFRADYSMLALAVAAGLAGFLFAAPGAVYHGGRSITKRQNGLISLAGPVTNVLLVAAFFPLVFLDGLLGSVGGLGVVINALLAGFNMIPFGPLDGRKVLAWSKAVFAVSFAVCAGLAALALLGPGLAFG
;
A
#
# COMPACT_ATOMS: atom_id res chain seq x y z
N MET A 1 22.22 2.73 -2.40
CA MET A 1 21.05 3.43 -1.80
C MET A 1 21.35 3.62 -0.32
N ARG A 2 21.26 4.85 0.21
CA ARG A 2 21.47 5.12 1.64
C ARG A 2 20.12 5.46 2.29
N PHE A 3 19.92 5.01 3.51
CA PHE A 3 18.76 5.32 4.34
C PHE A 3 19.22 6.14 5.54
N SER A 4 18.48 7.19 5.87
CA SER A 4 18.73 7.92 7.12
C SER A 4 18.14 7.14 8.30
N GLY A 5 18.66 7.36 9.51
CA GLY A 5 18.07 6.76 10.71
C GLY A 5 16.61 7.21 10.94
N ARG A 6 16.27 8.44 10.54
CA ARG A 6 14.91 8.97 10.56
C ARG A 6 14.00 8.21 9.60
N GLU A 7 14.45 8.02 8.36
CA GLU A 7 13.67 7.34 7.33
C GLU A 7 13.37 5.89 7.69
N LEU A 8 14.38 5.18 8.22
CA LEU A 8 14.18 3.80 8.66
C LEU A 8 13.12 3.72 9.79
N ARG A 9 13.17 4.67 10.73
CA ARG A 9 12.15 4.79 11.77
C ARG A 9 10.78 5.11 11.18
N ASP A 10 10.69 6.09 10.29
CA ASP A 10 9.42 6.52 9.69
C ASP A 10 8.80 5.38 8.86
N LEU A 11 9.60 4.62 8.09
CA LEU A 11 9.16 3.41 7.38
C LEU A 11 8.68 2.32 8.35
N THR A 12 9.42 2.09 9.43
CA THR A 12 9.06 1.06 10.44
C THR A 12 7.76 1.44 11.14
N VAL A 13 7.59 2.70 11.53
CA VAL A 13 6.36 3.18 12.16
C VAL A 13 5.19 3.09 11.20
N ALA A 14 5.35 3.51 9.94
CA ALA A 14 4.31 3.40 8.93
C ALA A 14 3.92 1.94 8.68
N TRP A 15 4.89 1.03 8.61
CA TRP A 15 4.67 -0.40 8.43
C TRP A 15 3.84 -1.01 9.57
N LEU A 16 4.24 -0.76 10.82
CA LEU A 16 3.53 -1.26 12.00
C LEU A 16 2.14 -0.63 12.15
N ALA A 17 2.03 0.69 11.95
CA ALA A 17 0.77 1.40 12.08
C ALA A 17 -0.26 0.96 11.03
N LEU A 18 0.16 0.82 9.76
CA LEU A 18 -0.73 0.30 8.72
C LEU A 18 -1.09 -1.16 8.95
N GLY A 19 -0.14 -2.00 9.40
CA GLY A 19 -0.43 -3.38 9.81
C GLY A 19 -1.51 -3.43 10.89
N LEU A 20 -1.41 -2.57 11.90
CA LEU A 20 -2.40 -2.49 12.99
C LEU A 20 -3.75 -1.96 12.50
N ALA A 21 -3.77 -0.90 11.69
CA ALA A 21 -4.99 -0.33 11.13
C ALA A 21 -5.77 -1.38 10.32
N PHE A 22 -5.08 -2.11 9.45
CA PHE A 22 -5.70 -3.17 8.65
C PHE A 22 -6.13 -4.37 9.49
N THR A 23 -5.45 -4.65 10.61
CA THR A 23 -5.87 -5.74 11.51
C THR A 23 -7.28 -5.52 12.03
N PHE A 24 -7.56 -4.31 12.51
CA PHE A 24 -8.90 -3.95 13.00
C PHE A 24 -9.92 -3.82 11.87
N PHE A 25 -9.50 -3.33 10.69
CA PHE A 25 -10.39 -3.21 9.54
C PHE A 25 -10.83 -4.58 8.97
N LEU A 26 -9.90 -5.54 8.89
CA LEU A 26 -10.17 -6.88 8.37
C LEU A 26 -10.97 -7.74 9.35
N ASP A 27 -10.83 -7.48 10.65
CA ASP A 27 -11.55 -8.19 11.71
C ASP A 27 -12.22 -7.20 12.68
N ASN A 28 -13.42 -6.78 12.29
CA ASN A 28 -14.27 -5.89 13.10
C ASN A 28 -14.68 -6.52 14.45
N GLY A 29 -14.54 -7.85 14.60
CA GLY A 29 -14.77 -8.57 15.85
C GLY A 29 -13.75 -8.16 16.92
N LEU A 30 -12.51 -7.86 16.53
CA LEU A 30 -11.44 -7.42 17.45
C LEU A 30 -11.78 -6.11 18.16
N ALA A 31 -12.33 -5.13 17.44
CA ALA A 31 -12.72 -3.86 18.01
C ALA A 31 -13.85 -4.03 19.04
N THR A 32 -14.84 -4.87 18.72
CA THR A 32 -15.95 -5.18 19.63
C THR A 32 -15.48 -5.97 20.85
N GLY A 33 -14.59 -6.96 20.66
CA GLY A 33 -13.99 -7.75 21.75
C GLY A 33 -13.17 -6.88 22.71
N LEU A 34 -12.44 -5.89 22.19
CA LEU A 34 -11.72 -4.92 23.00
C LEU A 34 -12.65 -4.12 23.92
N LEU A 35 -13.78 -3.64 23.39
CA LEU A 35 -14.78 -2.88 24.17
C LEU A 35 -15.48 -3.74 25.24
N ARG A 36 -15.59 -5.05 25.01
CA ARG A 36 -16.22 -6.00 25.94
C ARG A 36 -15.25 -6.62 26.95
N GLY A 37 -13.94 -6.36 26.81
CA GLY A 37 -12.91 -6.98 27.65
C GLY A 37 -12.57 -8.43 27.27
N GLU A 38 -13.03 -8.91 26.12
CA GLU A 38 -12.86 -10.28 25.61
C GLU A 38 -12.00 -10.26 24.33
N PHE A 39 -10.75 -9.81 24.43
CA PHE A 39 -9.90 -9.62 23.26
C PHE A 39 -9.25 -10.95 22.82
N PRO A 40 -9.54 -11.50 21.62
CA PRO A 40 -8.98 -12.78 21.17
C PRO A 40 -7.56 -12.59 20.65
N VAL A 41 -6.58 -12.60 21.56
CA VAL A 41 -5.16 -12.32 21.27
C VAL A 41 -4.59 -13.18 20.13
N GLY A 42 -4.96 -14.46 20.06
CA GLY A 42 -4.45 -15.36 19.02
C GLY A 42 -4.91 -15.00 17.62
N GLU A 43 -6.18 -14.62 17.48
CA GLU A 43 -6.77 -14.20 16.20
C GLU A 43 -6.24 -12.82 15.79
N ALA A 44 -6.17 -11.88 16.74
CA ALA A 44 -5.55 -10.58 16.53
C ALA A 44 -4.08 -10.70 16.05
N ALA A 45 -3.29 -11.57 16.68
CA ALA A 45 -1.90 -11.79 16.28
C ALA A 45 -1.80 -12.39 14.87
N ARG A 46 -2.67 -13.35 14.52
CA ARG A 46 -2.71 -13.94 13.18
C ARG A 46 -3.06 -12.88 12.12
N THR A 47 -4.11 -12.09 12.35
CA THR A 47 -4.56 -11.04 11.42
C THR A 47 -3.52 -9.93 11.31
N PHE A 48 -2.81 -9.59 12.39
CA PHE A 48 -1.70 -8.64 12.38
C PHE A 48 -0.52 -9.12 11.54
N VAL A 49 -0.09 -10.38 11.71
CA VAL A 49 0.97 -10.96 10.87
C VAL A 49 0.55 -10.97 9.40
N LEU A 50 -0.68 -11.39 9.08
CA LEU A 50 -1.21 -11.34 7.72
C LEU A 50 -1.17 -9.91 7.15
N SER A 51 -1.60 -8.92 7.92
CA SER A 51 -1.60 -7.51 7.51
C SER A 51 -0.18 -6.99 7.26
N LEU A 52 0.78 -7.32 8.13
CA LEU A 52 2.18 -6.92 7.95
C LEU A 52 2.81 -7.50 6.68
N LEU A 53 2.53 -8.79 6.41
CA LEU A 53 3.08 -9.53 5.27
C LEU A 53 2.46 -9.15 3.92
N THR A 54 1.26 -8.55 3.93
CA THR A 54 0.52 -8.21 2.71
C THR A 54 0.49 -6.70 2.49
N VAL A 55 -0.33 -5.98 3.27
CA VAL A 55 -0.46 -4.52 3.25
C VAL A 55 0.88 -3.86 3.52
N GLY A 56 1.55 -4.30 4.58
CA GLY A 56 2.79 -3.71 5.01
C GLY A 56 3.90 -3.84 3.97
N VAL A 57 4.09 -5.04 3.43
CA VAL A 57 5.05 -5.31 2.34
C VAL A 57 4.66 -4.55 1.07
N GLY A 58 3.39 -4.54 0.68
CA GLY A 58 2.90 -3.82 -0.49
C GLY A 58 3.21 -2.32 -0.41
N PHE A 59 2.82 -1.68 0.70
CA PHE A 59 3.13 -0.28 0.97
C PHE A 59 4.65 0.00 0.99
N LEU A 60 5.43 -0.79 1.72
CA LEU A 60 6.87 -0.56 1.83
C LEU A 60 7.57 -0.63 0.47
N LEU A 61 7.27 -1.67 -0.32
CA LEU A 61 7.89 -1.83 -1.64
C LEU A 61 7.41 -0.77 -2.62
N HIS A 62 6.16 -0.32 -2.53
CA HIS A 62 5.62 0.81 -3.29
C HIS A 62 6.43 2.10 -3.04
N GLU A 63 6.59 2.50 -1.78
CA GLU A 63 7.33 3.72 -1.42
C GLU A 63 8.83 3.60 -1.74
N LEU A 64 9.41 2.42 -1.53
CA LEU A 64 10.79 2.15 -1.92
C LEU A 64 10.98 2.24 -3.43
N ALA A 65 10.00 1.83 -4.25
CA ALA A 65 10.08 1.94 -5.70
C ALA A 65 10.13 3.39 -6.16
N HIS A 66 9.30 4.28 -5.58
CA HIS A 66 9.40 5.72 -5.82
C HIS A 66 10.81 6.23 -5.53
N LYS A 67 11.34 5.89 -4.35
CA LYS A 67 12.68 6.32 -3.93
C LYS A 67 13.77 5.78 -4.86
N VAL A 68 13.73 4.50 -5.22
CA VAL A 68 14.72 3.87 -6.12
C VAL A 68 14.75 4.60 -7.46
N VAL A 69 13.58 4.86 -8.06
CA VAL A 69 13.50 5.54 -9.36
C VAL A 69 13.91 7.02 -9.24
N ALA A 70 13.55 7.69 -8.16
CA ALA A 70 13.99 9.06 -7.89
C ALA A 70 15.51 9.19 -7.80
N ILE A 71 16.17 8.28 -7.07
CA ILE A 71 17.63 8.24 -6.94
C ILE A 71 18.29 7.98 -8.29
N ARG A 72 17.71 7.12 -9.14
CA ARG A 72 18.22 6.90 -10.51
C ARG A 72 18.15 8.16 -11.39
N PHE A 73 17.24 9.08 -11.10
CA PHE A 73 17.19 10.40 -11.74
C PHE A 73 18.05 11.46 -11.03
N GLY A 74 18.91 11.06 -10.10
CA GLY A 74 19.83 11.95 -9.40
C GLY A 74 19.16 12.80 -8.30
N GLN A 75 17.98 12.40 -7.84
CA GLN A 75 17.29 13.07 -6.72
C GLN A 75 17.76 12.50 -5.39
N VAL A 76 17.81 13.37 -4.37
CA VAL A 76 17.82 12.93 -2.98
C VAL A 76 16.36 12.71 -2.59
N ALA A 77 16.02 11.47 -2.25
CA ALA A 77 14.66 11.07 -1.90
C ALA A 77 14.66 10.41 -0.52
N GLU A 78 13.75 10.86 0.35
CA GLU A 78 13.58 10.34 1.71
C GLU A 78 12.09 10.15 1.99
N PHE A 79 11.71 8.94 2.41
CA PHE A 79 10.36 8.71 2.92
C PHE A 79 10.19 9.41 4.28
N ARG A 80 9.07 10.13 4.44
CA ARG A 80 8.68 10.74 5.72
C ARG A 80 7.24 10.38 6.01
N ALA A 81 7.04 9.78 7.19
CA ALA A 81 5.73 9.43 7.68
C ALA A 81 4.96 10.66 8.14
N ASP A 82 3.67 10.71 7.84
CA ASP A 82 2.73 11.62 8.48
C ASP A 82 2.10 10.90 9.68
N TYR A 83 2.63 11.17 10.87
CA TYR A 83 2.21 10.53 12.11
C TYR A 83 0.74 10.81 12.46
N SER A 84 0.21 11.97 12.08
CA SER A 84 -1.19 12.32 12.32
C SER A 84 -2.10 11.47 11.43
N MET A 85 -1.74 11.32 10.15
CA MET A 85 -2.48 10.46 9.21
C MET A 85 -2.34 8.98 9.55
N LEU A 86 -1.19 8.53 10.07
CA LEU A 86 -1.03 7.17 10.57
C LEU A 86 -1.90 6.91 11.81
N ALA A 87 -1.95 7.85 12.76
CA ALA A 87 -2.85 7.74 13.91
C ALA A 87 -4.32 7.72 13.47
N LEU A 88 -4.69 8.56 12.51
CA LEU A 88 -6.03 8.56 11.91
C LEU A 88 -6.33 7.23 11.21
N ALA A 89 -5.37 6.64 10.49
CA ALA A 89 -5.55 5.35 9.84
C ALA A 89 -5.84 4.22 10.86
N VAL A 90 -5.11 4.20 11.98
CA VAL A 90 -5.36 3.24 13.07
C VAL A 90 -6.74 3.46 13.69
N ALA A 91 -7.10 4.72 13.97
CA ALA A 91 -8.42 5.07 14.52
C ALA A 91 -9.57 4.72 13.56
N ALA A 92 -9.38 4.96 12.26
CA ALA A 92 -10.35 4.60 11.23
C ALA A 92 -10.50 3.07 11.16
N GLY A 93 -9.39 2.33 11.18
CA GLY A 93 -9.40 0.86 11.18
C GLY A 93 -10.20 0.30 12.36
N LEU A 94 -10.04 0.88 13.55
CA LEU A 94 -10.87 0.58 14.73
C LEU A 94 -12.37 0.87 14.53
N ALA A 95 -12.70 1.85 13.71
CA ALA A 95 -14.07 2.20 13.36
C ALA A 95 -14.63 1.41 12.16
N GLY A 96 -13.87 0.43 11.63
CA GLY A 96 -14.29 -0.41 10.50
C GLY A 96 -14.23 0.29 9.14
N PHE A 97 -13.52 1.41 9.04
CA PHE A 97 -13.29 2.11 7.77
C PHE A 97 -11.80 2.31 7.55
N LEU A 98 -11.36 2.48 6.30
CA LEU A 98 -9.95 2.74 6.05
C LEU A 98 -9.75 3.89 5.07
N PHE A 99 -9.00 4.88 5.54
CA PHE A 99 -8.47 5.97 4.74
C PHE A 99 -7.08 6.32 5.26
N ALA A 100 -6.06 6.16 4.43
CA ALA A 100 -4.68 6.45 4.82
C ALA A 100 -3.93 7.14 3.68
N ALA A 101 -3.38 8.31 3.99
CA ALA A 101 -2.26 8.90 3.26
C ALA A 101 -1.06 8.87 4.22
N PRO A 102 -0.34 7.74 4.32
CA PRO A 102 0.59 7.46 5.43
C PRO A 102 1.85 8.34 5.44
N GLY A 103 2.13 9.02 4.34
CA GLY A 103 3.30 9.89 4.19
C GLY A 103 3.51 10.26 2.72
N ALA A 104 4.65 10.88 2.45
CA ALA A 104 5.09 11.15 1.09
C ALA A 104 6.62 11.06 1.00
N VAL A 105 7.13 10.62 -0.15
CA VAL A 105 8.56 10.75 -0.46
C VAL A 105 8.87 12.19 -0.82
N TYR A 106 9.69 12.83 0.01
CA TYR A 106 10.18 14.18 -0.27
C TYR A 106 11.40 14.09 -1.15
N HIS A 107 11.39 14.91 -2.21
CA HIS A 107 12.47 14.97 -3.19
C HIS A 107 13.19 16.32 -3.05
N GLY A 108 14.52 16.28 -2.97
CA GLY A 108 15.38 17.47 -3.02
C GLY A 108 16.51 17.25 -4.02
N GLY A 109 16.79 18.25 -4.87
CA GLY A 109 17.82 18.14 -5.91
C GLY A 109 17.54 19.00 -7.14
N ARG A 110 18.26 18.72 -8.25
CA ARG A 110 18.07 19.37 -9.56
C ARG A 110 16.61 19.32 -10.02
N SER A 111 16.17 20.32 -10.78
CA SER A 111 14.80 20.41 -11.32
C SER A 111 14.34 19.12 -11.99
N ILE A 112 13.26 18.51 -11.46
CA ILE A 112 12.67 17.28 -12.01
C ILE A 112 11.80 17.64 -13.22
N THR A 113 12.04 16.98 -14.36
CA THR A 113 11.17 17.13 -15.54
C THR A 113 9.82 16.45 -15.31
N LYS A 114 8.75 16.91 -15.99
CA LYS A 114 7.43 16.25 -15.92
C LYS A 114 7.52 14.74 -16.17
N ARG A 115 8.35 14.33 -17.12
CA ARG A 115 8.63 12.92 -17.44
C ARG A 115 9.22 12.14 -16.28
N GLN A 116 10.26 12.68 -15.65
CA GLN A 116 10.88 12.03 -14.50
C GLN A 116 9.88 11.92 -13.34
N ASN A 117 9.13 12.98 -13.05
CA ASN A 117 8.12 12.96 -11.99
C ASN A 117 7.03 11.91 -12.27
N GLY A 118 6.54 11.83 -13.51
CA GLY A 118 5.58 10.81 -13.93
C GLY A 118 6.13 9.39 -13.80
N LEU A 119 7.38 9.15 -14.19
CA LEU A 119 8.03 7.84 -14.05
C LEU A 119 8.28 7.44 -12.59
N ILE A 120 8.70 8.39 -11.74
CA ILE A 120 8.83 8.16 -10.29
C ILE A 120 7.47 7.74 -9.73
N SER A 121 6.41 8.48 -10.06
CA SER A 121 5.05 8.22 -9.58
C SER A 121 4.50 6.89 -10.11
N LEU A 122 4.83 6.49 -11.34
CA LEU A 122 4.38 5.21 -11.89
C LEU A 122 5.08 4.00 -11.24
N ALA A 123 6.26 4.18 -10.63
CA ALA A 123 7.05 3.10 -10.05
C ALA A 123 6.33 2.35 -8.91
N GLY A 124 5.59 3.09 -8.06
CA GLY A 124 4.79 2.52 -6.98
C GLY A 124 3.68 1.60 -7.49
N PRO A 125 2.73 2.09 -8.32
CA PRO A 125 1.67 1.27 -8.91
C PRO A 125 2.20 0.06 -9.68
N VAL A 126 3.28 0.20 -10.46
CA VAL A 126 3.91 -0.93 -11.16
C VAL A 126 4.42 -1.98 -10.18
N THR A 127 5.04 -1.58 -9.07
CA THR A 127 5.52 -2.51 -8.04
C THR A 127 4.36 -3.30 -7.43
N ASN A 128 3.24 -2.65 -7.16
CA ASN A 128 2.06 -3.34 -6.65
C ASN A 128 1.48 -4.34 -7.66
N VAL A 129 1.43 -4.00 -8.96
CA VAL A 129 1.03 -4.96 -9.99
C VAL A 129 1.97 -6.16 -10.05
N LEU A 130 3.28 -5.96 -9.90
CA LEU A 130 4.24 -7.07 -9.82
C LEU A 130 4.03 -7.91 -8.55
N LEU A 131 3.67 -7.29 -7.44
CA LEU A 131 3.34 -8.01 -6.21
C LEU A 131 2.06 -8.82 -6.35
N VAL A 132 1.04 -8.33 -7.07
CA VAL A 132 -0.13 -9.16 -7.42
C VAL A 132 0.32 -10.45 -8.11
N ALA A 133 1.20 -10.35 -9.12
CA ALA A 133 1.74 -11.52 -9.79
C ALA A 133 2.58 -12.43 -8.87
N ALA A 134 3.29 -11.87 -7.90
CA ALA A 134 4.10 -12.62 -6.95
C ALA A 134 3.25 -13.34 -5.87
N PHE A 135 2.16 -12.73 -5.40
CA PHE A 135 1.25 -13.32 -4.42
C PHE A 135 0.28 -14.33 -5.06
N PHE A 136 -0.06 -14.18 -6.34
CA PHE A 136 -1.06 -14.99 -7.01
C PHE A 136 -0.82 -16.51 -6.92
N PRO A 137 0.40 -17.05 -7.14
CA PRO A 137 0.64 -18.50 -6.98
C PRO A 137 0.35 -19.02 -5.57
N LEU A 138 0.50 -18.18 -4.55
CA LEU A 138 0.27 -18.58 -3.15
C LEU A 138 -1.22 -18.80 -2.86
N VAL A 139 -2.14 -18.23 -3.66
CA VAL A 139 -3.59 -18.42 -3.53
C VAL A 139 -3.99 -19.90 -3.60
N PHE A 140 -3.22 -20.73 -4.31
CA PHE A 140 -3.49 -22.15 -4.48
C PHE A 140 -2.88 -23.02 -3.38
N LEU A 141 -2.29 -22.42 -2.34
CA LEU A 141 -1.72 -23.13 -1.19
C LEU A 141 -2.69 -23.07 -0.01
N ASP A 142 -2.54 -24.01 0.93
CA ASP A 142 -3.36 -24.05 2.13
C ASP A 142 -2.78 -23.22 3.29
N GLY A 143 -3.62 -22.98 4.30
CA GLY A 143 -3.21 -22.37 5.56
C GLY A 143 -2.73 -20.93 5.40
N LEU A 144 -1.66 -20.57 6.12
CA LEU A 144 -1.15 -19.20 6.16
C LEU A 144 -0.70 -18.70 4.77
N LEU A 145 -0.10 -19.57 3.96
CA LEU A 145 0.40 -19.17 2.63
C LEU A 145 -0.75 -18.85 1.67
N GLY A 146 -1.83 -19.65 1.71
CA GLY A 146 -3.09 -19.35 1.01
C GLY A 146 -3.66 -17.99 1.41
N SER A 147 -3.76 -17.75 2.72
CA SER A 147 -4.26 -16.47 3.26
C SER A 147 -3.38 -15.28 2.85
N VAL A 148 -2.05 -15.43 2.86
CA VAL A 148 -1.10 -14.41 2.39
C VAL A 148 -1.26 -14.17 0.88
N GLY A 149 -1.45 -15.23 0.09
CA GLY A 149 -1.70 -15.13 -1.34
C GLY A 149 -2.97 -14.36 -1.67
N GLY A 150 -4.11 -14.79 -1.10
CA GLY A 150 -5.41 -14.16 -1.32
C GLY A 150 -5.42 -12.69 -0.92
N LEU A 151 -5.07 -12.40 0.34
CA LEU A 151 -5.04 -11.02 0.84
C LEU A 151 -3.98 -10.19 0.11
N GLY A 152 -2.81 -10.76 -0.19
CA GLY A 152 -1.73 -10.09 -0.92
C GLY A 152 -2.13 -9.65 -2.32
N VAL A 153 -2.86 -10.51 -3.06
CA VAL A 153 -3.41 -10.17 -4.39
C VAL A 153 -4.40 -9.01 -4.27
N VAL A 154 -5.39 -9.14 -3.37
CA VAL A 154 -6.44 -8.11 -3.22
C VAL A 154 -5.84 -6.77 -2.84
N ILE A 155 -5.03 -6.74 -1.79
CA ILE A 155 -4.45 -5.50 -1.28
C ILE A 155 -3.56 -4.81 -2.32
N ASN A 156 -2.68 -5.54 -2.99
CA ASN A 156 -1.79 -4.91 -3.97
C ASN A 156 -2.56 -4.42 -5.21
N ALA A 157 -3.59 -5.15 -5.65
CA ALA A 157 -4.46 -4.69 -6.73
C ALA A 157 -5.19 -3.38 -6.34
N LEU A 158 -5.74 -3.33 -5.12
CA LEU A 158 -6.41 -2.14 -4.59
C LEU A 158 -5.44 -0.95 -4.43
N LEU A 159 -4.26 -1.16 -3.87
CA LEU A 159 -3.24 -0.11 -3.72
C LEU A 159 -2.79 0.44 -5.08
N ALA A 160 -2.65 -0.43 -6.10
CA ALA A 160 -2.33 -0.02 -7.46
C ALA A 160 -3.46 0.82 -8.08
N GLY A 161 -4.70 0.34 -7.99
CA GLY A 161 -5.88 1.03 -8.51
C GLY A 161 -6.11 2.39 -7.85
N PHE A 162 -6.08 2.44 -6.51
CA PHE A 162 -6.29 3.66 -5.73
C PHE A 162 -5.23 4.72 -6.05
N ASN A 163 -3.94 4.36 -6.06
CA ASN A 163 -2.88 5.34 -6.36
C ASN A 163 -2.91 5.85 -7.80
N MET A 164 -3.55 5.14 -8.73
CA MET A 164 -3.73 5.60 -10.11
C MET A 164 -4.93 6.54 -10.29
N ILE A 165 -5.76 6.78 -9.28
CA ILE A 165 -6.82 7.80 -9.35
C ILE A 165 -6.17 9.19 -9.55
N PRO A 166 -6.59 9.99 -10.56
CA PRO A 166 -5.92 11.24 -10.93
C PRO A 166 -6.32 12.42 -10.02
N PHE A 167 -6.25 12.25 -8.70
CA PHE A 167 -6.71 13.24 -7.72
C PHE A 167 -5.72 13.45 -6.57
N GLY A 168 -5.72 14.66 -5.98
CA GLY A 168 -5.00 14.93 -4.74
C GLY A 168 -3.48 14.64 -4.84
N PRO A 169 -2.90 13.93 -3.84
CA PRO A 169 -1.47 13.58 -3.80
C PRO A 169 -1.12 12.29 -4.57
N LEU A 170 -2.13 11.58 -5.09
CA LEU A 170 -1.99 10.25 -5.69
C LEU A 170 -1.12 10.28 -6.95
N ASP A 171 -0.52 9.14 -7.28
CA ASP A 171 0.45 9.01 -8.36
C ASP A 171 -0.14 9.24 -9.74
N GLY A 172 -1.36 8.75 -9.97
CA GLY A 172 -2.08 8.88 -11.23
C GLY A 172 -2.17 10.33 -11.70
N ARG A 173 -2.27 11.29 -10.78
CA ARG A 173 -2.27 12.72 -11.11
C ARG A 173 -0.97 13.15 -11.80
N LYS A 174 0.18 12.71 -11.28
CA LYS A 174 1.51 13.07 -11.78
C LYS A 174 1.80 12.34 -13.09
N VAL A 175 1.36 11.09 -13.22
CA VAL A 175 1.43 10.32 -14.47
C VAL A 175 0.59 10.98 -15.57
N LEU A 176 -0.66 11.38 -15.26
CA LEU A 176 -1.55 12.08 -16.20
C LEU A 176 -0.97 13.43 -16.65
N ALA A 177 -0.39 14.19 -15.71
CA ALA A 177 0.25 15.47 -16.02
C ALA A 177 1.48 15.35 -16.93
N TRP A 178 2.13 14.18 -16.94
CA TRP A 178 3.22 13.87 -17.85
C TRP A 178 2.74 13.35 -19.20
N SER A 179 1.91 12.31 -19.22
CA SER A 179 1.46 11.63 -20.44
C SER A 179 0.08 11.00 -20.28
N LYS A 180 -0.90 11.51 -21.03
CA LYS A 180 -2.28 10.98 -21.06
C LYS A 180 -2.32 9.52 -21.52
N ALA A 181 -1.51 9.15 -22.50
CA ALA A 181 -1.47 7.80 -23.04
C ALA A 181 -0.91 6.80 -22.01
N VAL A 182 0.21 7.12 -21.37
CA VAL A 182 0.79 6.27 -20.31
C VAL A 182 -0.17 6.15 -19.14
N PHE A 183 -0.81 7.26 -18.74
CA PHE A 183 -1.85 7.25 -17.72
C PHE A 183 -3.01 6.33 -18.08
N ALA A 184 -3.59 6.46 -19.28
CA ALA A 184 -4.75 5.67 -19.68
C ALA A 184 -4.46 4.15 -19.64
N VAL A 185 -3.30 3.73 -20.16
CA VAL A 185 -2.89 2.32 -20.14
C VAL A 185 -2.64 1.83 -18.72
N SER A 186 -1.85 2.55 -17.93
CA SER A 186 -1.54 2.15 -16.55
C SER A 186 -2.77 2.17 -15.65
N PHE A 187 -3.65 3.15 -15.80
CA PHE A 187 -4.92 3.24 -15.09
C PHE A 187 -5.83 2.07 -15.45
N ALA A 188 -5.99 1.74 -16.74
CA ALA A 188 -6.81 0.61 -17.17
C ALA A 188 -6.32 -0.72 -16.57
N VAL A 189 -5.01 -0.96 -16.55
CA VAL A 189 -4.43 -2.15 -15.93
C VAL A 189 -4.67 -2.17 -14.42
N CYS A 190 -4.33 -1.09 -13.71
CA CYS A 190 -4.44 -1.04 -12.25
C CYS A 190 -5.90 -1.09 -11.78
N ALA A 191 -6.78 -0.31 -12.40
CA ALA A 191 -8.21 -0.30 -12.08
C ALA A 191 -8.89 -1.62 -12.48
N GLY A 192 -8.50 -2.23 -13.61
CA GLY A 192 -9.00 -3.54 -14.02
C GLY A 192 -8.63 -4.64 -13.01
N LEU A 193 -7.37 -4.66 -12.54
CA LEU A 193 -6.94 -5.60 -11.49
C LEU A 193 -7.66 -5.34 -10.17
N ALA A 194 -7.82 -4.08 -9.76
CA ALA A 194 -8.57 -3.73 -8.56
C ALA A 194 -10.04 -4.17 -8.65
N ALA A 195 -10.69 -3.95 -9.80
CA ALA A 195 -12.07 -4.38 -10.05
C ALA A 195 -12.18 -5.91 -10.04
N LEU A 196 -11.23 -6.62 -10.67
CA LEU A 196 -11.20 -8.09 -10.65
C LEU A 196 -11.00 -8.63 -9.23
N ALA A 197 -10.16 -8.00 -8.42
CA ALA A 197 -9.95 -8.41 -7.03
C ALA A 197 -11.21 -8.21 -6.16
N LEU A 198 -11.99 -7.15 -6.41
CA LEU A 198 -13.21 -6.85 -5.65
C LEU A 198 -14.45 -7.62 -6.12
N LEU A 199 -14.59 -7.82 -7.43
CA LEU A 199 -15.79 -8.38 -8.06
C LEU A 199 -15.59 -9.84 -8.51
N GLY A 200 -14.35 -10.33 -8.49
CA GLY A 200 -14.01 -11.68 -8.91
C GLY A 200 -14.51 -12.73 -7.92
N PRO A 201 -14.94 -13.92 -8.40
CA PRO A 201 -15.35 -15.01 -7.52
C PRO A 201 -14.18 -15.46 -6.63
N GLY A 202 -14.38 -15.48 -5.31
CA GLY A 202 -13.50 -16.18 -4.37
C GLY A 202 -12.21 -15.47 -3.93
N LEU A 203 -11.98 -14.21 -4.32
CA LEU A 203 -10.78 -13.47 -3.87
C LEU A 203 -11.07 -12.40 -2.82
N ALA A 204 -12.23 -11.76 -2.85
CA ALA A 204 -12.46 -10.57 -2.03
C ALA A 204 -12.49 -10.91 -0.54
N PHE A 205 -13.37 -11.81 -0.07
CA PHE A 205 -13.57 -12.12 1.37
C PHE A 205 -14.33 -13.45 1.55
N GLY A 206 -13.81 -14.54 0.96
CA GLY A 206 -14.37 -15.90 1.10
C GLY A 206 -13.76 -16.68 2.25
#